data_AF-A0A5N5V7C6-F1
#
_entry.id   AF-A0A5N5V7C6-F1
#
_cell.length_a   1.000
_cell.length_b   1.000
_cell.length_c   1.000
_cell.angle_alpha   90.00
_cell.angle_beta   90.00
_cell.angle_gamma   90.00
#
_symmetry.space_group_name_H-M   'P 1'
#
loop_
_entity.id
_entity.type
_entity.pdbx_description
1 polymer ?
#
loop_
_entity_poly.entity_id
_entity_poly.type
_entity_poly.pdbx_seq_one_letter_code
_entity_poly.pdbx_strand_id
1 'polypeptide(L)'
;MTDDEITPADAALRERLHEFHVHIPCGGIRGPVPGGTCGPRLWQSCRCEDNPVRWPMADVSREADLCTVCLRGTAGGVSRWSWLACENCREVNSAVSRKWGVSFPLGRHSLMNRAGVRGGASAAERAKQLQRLSGSIGGQMHLWEWRHEEYRRLASRFDPQADVPLRVWQQEYPPSLDASWDAFQRMLGADVPLRG
;
A
#
# COMPACT_ATOMS: atom_id res chain seq x y z
N MET A 1 -31.44 8.34 5.05
CA MET A 1 -30.62 7.52 5.95
C MET A 1 -29.30 8.23 6.05
N THR A 2 -28.94 8.70 7.24
CA THR A 2 -27.67 9.38 7.49
C THR A 2 -26.54 8.38 7.27
N ASP A 3 -25.52 8.73 6.49
CA ASP A 3 -24.31 7.93 6.19
C ASP A 3 -23.50 7.50 7.45
N ASP A 4 -24.00 7.77 8.65
CA ASP A 4 -23.36 7.57 9.94
C ASP A 4 -23.92 6.37 10.75
N GLU A 5 -24.95 5.68 10.27
CA GLU A 5 -25.52 4.54 11.01
C GLU A 5 -24.66 3.28 10.80
N ILE A 6 -23.96 2.87 11.84
CA ILE A 6 -23.13 1.66 11.83
C ILE A 6 -24.03 0.42 11.75
N THR A 7 -23.76 -0.50 10.81
CA THR A 7 -24.51 -1.75 10.72
C THR A 7 -24.20 -2.65 11.93
N PRO A 8 -25.11 -3.54 12.35
CA PRO A 8 -24.81 -4.49 13.43
C PRO A 8 -23.56 -5.34 13.17
N ALA A 9 -23.29 -5.67 11.90
CA ALA A 9 -22.09 -6.41 11.50
C ALA A 9 -20.82 -5.59 11.71
N ASP A 10 -20.80 -4.33 11.26
CA ASP A 10 -19.68 -3.42 11.46
C ASP A 10 -19.49 -3.11 12.96
N ALA A 11 -20.57 -2.97 13.74
CA ALA A 11 -20.51 -2.77 15.19
C ALA A 11 -19.84 -3.95 15.91
N ALA A 12 -20.31 -5.17 15.64
CA ALA A 12 -19.72 -6.39 16.22
C ALA A 12 -18.25 -6.58 15.81
N LEU A 13 -17.88 -6.21 14.58
CA LEU A 13 -16.49 -6.20 14.12
C LEU A 13 -15.65 -5.20 14.94
N ARG A 14 -16.15 -3.98 15.14
CA ARG A 14 -15.46 -2.92 15.88
C ARG A 14 -15.31 -3.21 17.36
N GLU A 15 -16.23 -3.96 17.94
CA GLU A 15 -16.11 -4.47 19.30
C GLU A 15 -15.03 -5.57 19.42
N ARG A 16 -14.86 -6.40 18.39
CA ARG A 16 -13.93 -7.54 18.42
C ARG A 16 -12.47 -7.18 18.16
N LEU A 17 -12.18 -6.21 17.29
CA LEU A 17 -10.79 -5.89 16.93
C LEU A 17 -10.25 -4.75 17.79
N HIS A 18 -9.21 -5.03 18.57
CA HIS A 18 -8.60 -4.07 19.49
C HIS A 18 -7.28 -3.46 18.99
N GLU A 19 -6.81 -3.91 17.82
CA GLU A 19 -5.59 -3.45 17.13
C GLU A 19 -5.76 -3.64 15.61
N PHE A 20 -4.76 -3.23 14.82
CA PHE A 20 -4.78 -3.48 13.39
C PHE A 20 -4.70 -4.97 13.05
N HIS A 21 -5.59 -5.37 12.14
CA HIS A 21 -5.63 -6.71 11.55
C HIS A 21 -5.56 -6.60 10.03
N VAL A 22 -4.86 -7.54 9.41
CA VAL A 22 -4.95 -7.82 7.98
C VAL A 22 -6.23 -8.62 7.76
N HIS A 23 -7.17 -8.06 7.03
CA HIS A 23 -8.40 -8.74 6.64
C HIS A 23 -8.12 -9.66 5.45
N ILE A 24 -8.03 -10.96 5.69
CA ILE A 24 -7.55 -11.95 4.71
C ILE A 24 -8.34 -11.97 3.39
N PRO A 25 -9.68 -11.84 3.38
CA PRO A 25 -10.45 -11.75 2.14
C PRO A 25 -10.02 -10.63 1.17
N CYS A 26 -9.54 -9.49 1.67
CA CYS A 26 -9.25 -8.33 0.81
C CYS A 26 -7.82 -7.81 0.85
N GLY A 27 -7.02 -8.22 1.83
CA GLY A 27 -5.66 -7.73 2.04
C GLY A 27 -5.59 -6.26 2.44
N GLY A 28 -6.69 -5.70 2.94
CA GLY A 28 -6.74 -4.40 3.58
C GLY A 28 -6.42 -4.55 5.06
N ILE A 29 -5.86 -3.49 5.66
CA ILE A 29 -5.75 -3.39 7.11
C ILE A 29 -7.02 -2.73 7.65
N ARG A 30 -7.60 -3.30 8.71
CA ARG A 30 -8.72 -2.70 9.45
C ARG A 30 -8.50 -2.80 10.96
N GLY A 31 -9.15 -1.93 11.71
CA GLY A 31 -9.05 -1.89 13.17
C GLY A 31 -8.88 -0.48 13.72
N PRO A 32 -8.77 -0.37 15.05
CA PRO A 32 -8.60 0.92 15.69
C PRO A 32 -7.20 1.48 15.43
N VAL A 33 -7.13 2.75 15.06
CA VAL A 33 -5.89 3.48 14.80
C VAL A 33 -5.16 3.73 16.14
N PRO A 34 -3.86 3.41 16.24
CA PRO A 34 -3.05 3.79 17.40
C PRO A 34 -3.10 5.30 17.63
N GLY A 35 -3.37 5.74 18.86
CA GLY A 35 -3.54 7.16 19.16
C GLY A 35 -2.25 7.97 19.03
N GLY A 36 -2.35 9.19 18.51
CA GLY A 36 -1.29 10.20 18.50
C GLY A 36 -1.81 11.56 19.00
N THR A 37 -1.47 11.89 20.24
CA THR A 37 -1.55 13.19 20.98
C THR A 37 -2.81 14.08 20.98
N CYS A 38 -3.78 13.97 20.07
CA CYS A 38 -5.04 14.71 20.16
C CYS A 38 -6.13 14.15 19.23
N GLY A 39 -7.30 13.82 19.80
CA GLY A 39 -8.50 13.41 19.06
C GLY A 39 -9.09 12.07 19.50
N PRO A 40 -10.31 11.73 19.04
CA PRO A 40 -10.93 10.44 19.29
C PRO A 40 -10.13 9.31 18.64
N ARG A 41 -10.20 8.10 19.22
CA ARG A 41 -9.61 6.90 18.63
C ARG A 41 -10.30 6.62 17.29
N LEU A 42 -9.60 6.87 16.19
CA LEU A 42 -10.12 6.64 14.84
C LEU A 42 -10.21 5.14 14.55
N TRP A 43 -11.11 4.77 13.66
CA TRP A 43 -11.20 3.43 13.10
C TRP A 43 -10.79 3.45 11.63
N GLN A 44 -9.89 2.56 11.24
CA GLN A 44 -9.54 2.33 9.84
C GLN A 44 -10.39 1.18 9.30
N SER A 45 -11.17 1.48 8.27
CA SER A 45 -11.99 0.48 7.59
C SER A 45 -11.28 -0.17 6.40
N CYS A 46 -11.66 -1.41 6.09
CA CYS A 46 -11.37 -2.03 4.80
C CYS A 46 -12.58 -1.94 3.85
N ARG A 47 -12.39 -2.33 2.58
CA ARG A 47 -13.45 -2.32 1.55
C ARG A 47 -14.60 -3.31 1.77
N CYS A 48 -14.51 -4.17 2.78
CA CYS A 48 -15.49 -5.21 3.07
C CYS A 48 -16.43 -4.84 4.22
N GLU A 49 -16.25 -3.68 4.84
CA GLU A 49 -17.22 -3.11 5.77
C GLU A 49 -18.35 -2.44 4.98
N ASP A 50 -19.57 -2.51 5.51
CA ASP A 50 -20.75 -1.95 4.86
C ASP A 50 -20.67 -0.43 4.82
N ASN A 51 -20.24 0.18 5.94
CA ASN A 51 -20.10 1.62 6.11
C ASN A 51 -18.66 1.99 6.54
N PRO A 52 -17.70 2.05 5.58
CA PRO A 52 -16.32 2.41 5.85
C PRO A 52 -16.18 3.81 6.45
N VAL A 53 -15.42 3.93 7.54
CA VAL A 53 -15.20 5.21 8.23
C VAL A 53 -14.39 6.17 7.37
N ARG A 54 -14.89 7.40 7.23
CA ARG A 54 -14.18 8.53 6.61
C ARG A 54 -13.66 9.49 7.68
N TRP A 55 -12.45 10.00 7.49
CA TRP A 55 -11.79 10.93 8.41
C TRP A 55 -11.83 12.34 7.80
N PRO A 56 -12.66 13.27 8.33
CA PRO A 56 -12.93 14.56 7.68
C PRO A 56 -11.70 15.42 7.37
N MET A 57 -10.63 15.28 8.15
CA MET A 57 -9.40 16.08 8.03
C MET A 57 -8.24 15.35 7.35
N ALA A 58 -8.49 14.17 6.77
CA ALA A 58 -7.48 13.38 6.08
C ALA A 58 -7.74 13.37 4.57
N ASP A 59 -6.68 13.43 3.76
CA ASP A 59 -6.79 13.16 2.32
C ASP A 59 -7.25 11.72 2.08
N VAL A 60 -6.83 10.81 2.98
CA VAL A 60 -7.12 9.38 2.94
C VAL A 60 -7.38 8.88 4.35
N SER A 61 -8.48 8.17 4.56
CA SER A 61 -8.86 7.60 5.87
C SER A 61 -8.11 6.30 6.19
N ARG A 62 -6.78 6.32 6.01
CA ARG A 62 -5.88 5.19 6.25
C ARG A 62 -4.58 5.66 6.89
N GLU A 63 -4.28 5.09 8.05
CA GLU A 63 -2.99 5.23 8.72
C GLU A 63 -1.97 4.23 8.17
N ALA A 64 -2.40 2.98 7.97
CA ALA A 64 -1.51 1.90 7.56
C ALA A 64 -2.12 1.05 6.43
N ASP A 65 -1.33 0.78 5.41
CA ASP A 65 -1.58 -0.21 4.37
C ASP A 65 -0.44 -1.25 4.39
N LEU A 66 -0.70 -2.49 3.95
CA LEU A 66 0.40 -3.40 3.64
C LEU A 66 1.21 -2.83 2.46
N CYS A 67 2.54 -2.92 2.55
CA CYS A 67 3.44 -2.50 1.48
C CYS A 67 3.05 -3.15 0.15
N THR A 68 2.87 -2.34 -0.90
CA THR A 68 2.41 -2.82 -2.21
C THR A 68 3.38 -3.79 -2.91
N VAL A 69 4.65 -3.83 -2.48
CA VAL A 69 5.68 -4.68 -3.08
C VAL A 69 5.86 -5.97 -2.28
N CYS A 70 6.29 -5.88 -1.02
CA CYS A 70 6.57 -7.08 -0.22
C CYS A 70 5.35 -7.61 0.53
N LEU A 71 4.34 -6.78 0.78
CA LEU A 71 3.19 -7.07 1.65
C LEU A 71 3.54 -7.51 3.07
N ARG A 72 4.79 -7.33 3.51
CA ARG A 72 5.29 -7.68 4.85
C ARG A 72 5.29 -6.47 5.78
N GLY A 73 5.93 -5.39 5.32
CA GLY A 73 5.98 -4.13 6.04
C GLY A 73 4.70 -3.31 5.85
N THR A 74 4.53 -2.29 6.67
CA THR A 74 3.49 -1.28 6.48
C THR A 74 3.99 -0.11 5.64
N ALA A 75 3.04 0.55 5.00
CA ALA A 75 3.19 1.83 4.32
C ALA A 75 1.91 2.64 4.57
N GLY A 76 1.74 3.76 3.88
CA GLY A 76 0.54 4.59 4.00
C GLY A 76 0.76 5.81 4.87
N GLY A 77 -0.34 6.29 5.42
CA GLY A 77 -0.47 7.59 6.07
C GLY A 77 -1.67 8.36 5.52
N VAL A 78 -2.14 9.30 6.33
CA VAL A 78 -3.40 10.03 6.12
C VAL A 78 -3.40 11.02 4.96
N SER A 79 -2.24 11.27 4.37
CA SER A 79 -2.09 12.21 3.26
C SER A 79 -2.02 11.51 1.90
N ARG A 80 -2.46 12.22 0.84
CA ARG A 80 -2.20 11.85 -0.55
C ARG A 80 -0.70 11.81 -0.89
N TRP A 81 0.12 12.44 -0.06
CA TRP A 81 1.59 12.47 -0.17
C TRP A 81 2.30 11.30 0.52
N SER A 82 1.55 10.25 0.87
CA SER A 82 2.08 9.06 1.53
C SER A 82 2.64 8.02 0.54
N TRP A 83 3.64 7.25 0.99
CA TRP A 83 4.19 6.14 0.23
C TRP A 83 3.29 4.90 0.33
N LEU A 84 3.23 4.11 -0.73
CA LEU A 84 2.56 2.80 -0.82
C LEU A 84 3.50 1.63 -0.52
N ALA A 85 4.78 1.91 -0.23
CA ALA A 85 5.78 0.91 0.08
C ALA A 85 6.48 1.19 1.41
N CYS A 86 6.84 0.12 2.12
CA CYS A 86 7.62 0.22 3.35
C CYS A 86 9.03 0.77 3.07
N GLU A 87 9.72 1.20 4.11
CA GLU A 87 11.08 1.75 4.02
C GLU A 87 12.05 0.86 3.25
N ASN A 88 12.15 -0.43 3.60
CA ASN A 88 13.02 -1.38 2.91
C ASN A 88 12.72 -1.45 1.40
N CYS A 89 11.45 -1.50 1.00
CA CYS A 89 11.09 -1.53 -0.41
C CYS A 89 11.37 -0.20 -1.13
N ARG A 90 11.30 0.95 -0.45
CA ARG A 90 11.70 2.25 -1.01
C ARG A 90 13.20 2.32 -1.23
N GLU A 91 13.99 1.75 -0.31
CA GLU A 91 15.44 1.65 -0.44
C GLU A 91 15.83 0.78 -1.63
N VAL A 92 15.25 -0.42 -1.74
CA VAL A 92 15.47 -1.32 -2.90
C VAL A 92 15.07 -0.66 -4.20
N ASN A 93 13.89 -0.02 -4.26
CA ASN A 93 13.45 0.71 -5.46
C ASN A 93 14.45 1.79 -5.89
N SER A 94 15.02 2.50 -4.91
CA SER A 94 16.04 3.53 -5.16
C SER A 94 17.35 2.91 -5.68
N ALA A 95 17.75 1.74 -5.16
CA ALA A 95 18.92 1.00 -5.64
C ALA A 95 18.72 0.48 -7.06
N VAL A 96 17.56 -0.13 -7.36
CA VAL A 96 17.18 -0.59 -8.70
C VAL A 96 17.18 0.57 -9.69
N SER A 97 16.62 1.72 -9.29
CA SER A 97 16.61 2.92 -10.13
C SER A 97 18.01 3.44 -10.44
N ARG A 98 18.94 3.42 -9.47
CA ARG A 98 20.34 3.81 -9.71
C ARG A 98 21.07 2.84 -10.64
N LYS A 99 20.83 1.53 -10.51
CA LYS A 99 21.55 0.49 -11.27
C LYS A 99 21.01 0.35 -12.69
N TRP A 100 19.69 0.42 -12.86
CA TRP A 100 19.01 0.04 -14.11
C TRP A 100 18.20 1.18 -14.75
N GLY A 101 18.11 2.35 -14.11
CA GLY A 101 17.33 3.49 -14.62
C GLY A 101 15.81 3.31 -14.52
N VAL A 102 15.32 2.21 -13.95
CA VAL A 102 13.89 1.88 -13.80
C VAL A 102 13.46 2.05 -12.35
N SER A 103 12.33 2.71 -12.11
CA SER A 103 11.73 2.88 -10.78
C SER A 103 10.25 2.57 -10.83
N PHE A 104 9.77 1.83 -9.83
CA PHE A 104 8.34 1.65 -9.65
C PHE A 104 7.69 2.88 -9.01
N PRO A 105 6.44 3.21 -9.39
CA PRO A 105 5.69 4.34 -8.86
C PRO A 105 5.12 4.00 -7.47
N LEU A 106 5.95 4.15 -6.43
CA LEU A 106 5.58 3.77 -5.06
C LEU A 106 4.85 4.86 -4.27
N GLY A 107 4.71 6.07 -4.82
CA GLY A 107 3.95 7.15 -4.18
C GLY A 107 2.47 7.12 -4.58
N ARG A 108 1.59 7.49 -3.65
CA ARG A 108 0.14 7.55 -3.91
C ARG A 108 -0.23 8.63 -4.93
N HIS A 109 0.54 9.72 -4.99
CA HIS A 109 0.34 10.80 -5.95
C HIS A 109 1.37 10.77 -7.09
N SER A 110 0.96 11.04 -8.32
CA SER A 110 1.81 11.00 -9.53
C SER A 110 3.08 11.87 -9.42
N LEU A 111 2.98 13.02 -8.77
CA LEU A 111 4.12 13.91 -8.51
C LEU A 111 5.21 13.26 -7.63
N MET A 112 4.84 12.39 -6.69
CA MET A 112 5.82 11.60 -5.91
C MET A 112 6.58 10.61 -6.81
N ASN A 113 5.97 10.23 -7.93
CA ASN A 113 6.52 9.34 -8.95
C ASN A 113 7.19 10.10 -10.10
N ARG A 114 7.43 11.41 -9.95
CA ARG A 114 8.00 12.31 -10.99
C ARG A 114 7.20 12.33 -12.30
N ALA A 115 5.91 12.01 -12.22
CA ALA A 115 4.98 11.90 -13.34
C ALA A 115 4.00 13.09 -13.39
N GLY A 116 4.54 14.32 -13.43
CA GLY A 116 3.77 15.55 -13.57
C GLY A 116 3.86 16.16 -14.96
N VAL A 117 2.77 16.75 -15.45
CA VAL A 117 2.72 17.56 -16.67
C VAL A 117 2.57 19.02 -16.28
N ARG A 118 3.47 19.88 -16.77
CA ARG A 118 3.44 21.33 -16.48
C ARG A 118 2.61 22.06 -17.53
N GLY A 119 1.71 22.94 -17.08
CA GLY A 119 1.07 23.91 -17.97
C GLY A 119 2.10 24.86 -18.57
N GLY A 120 1.96 25.19 -19.86
CA GLY A 120 2.86 26.10 -20.57
C GLY A 120 4.21 25.52 -21.02
N ALA A 121 4.44 24.21 -20.86
CA ALA A 121 5.63 23.55 -21.40
C ALA A 121 5.64 23.55 -22.93
N SER A 122 6.84 23.57 -23.54
CA SER A 122 6.98 23.40 -24.98
C SER A 122 6.41 22.04 -25.43
N ALA A 123 6.05 21.91 -26.71
CA ALA A 123 5.50 20.65 -27.24
C ALA A 123 6.44 19.45 -27.00
N ALA A 124 7.75 19.65 -27.16
CA ALA A 124 8.76 18.61 -26.93
C ALA A 124 8.87 18.21 -25.45
N GLU A 125 8.82 19.17 -24.53
CA GLU A 125 8.84 18.89 -23.09
C GLU A 125 7.55 18.21 -22.63
N ARG A 126 6.40 18.66 -23.16
CA ARG A 126 5.10 18.05 -22.89
C ARG A 126 5.07 16.60 -23.36
N ALA A 127 5.62 16.28 -24.53
CA ALA A 127 5.73 14.91 -25.01
C ALA A 127 6.55 14.02 -24.05
N LYS A 128 7.71 14.50 -23.57
CA LYS A 128 8.52 13.79 -22.57
C LYS A 128 7.79 13.60 -21.23
N GLN A 129 7.02 14.61 -20.80
CA GLN A 129 6.21 14.54 -19.58
C GLN A 129 5.07 13.50 -19.70
N LEU A 130 4.38 13.48 -20.85
CA LEU A 130 3.34 12.50 -21.15
C LEU A 130 3.93 11.08 -21.20
N GLN A 131 5.10 10.89 -21.82
CA GLN A 131 5.77 9.59 -21.82
C GLN A 131 6.08 9.08 -20.40
N ARG A 132 6.57 9.95 -19.51
CA ARG A 132 6.79 9.59 -18.09
C ARG A 132 5.50 9.26 -17.36
N LEU A 133 4.41 10.00 -17.64
CA LEU A 133 3.10 9.72 -17.07
C LEU A 133 2.58 8.36 -17.53
N SER A 134 2.63 8.06 -18.83
CA SER A 134 2.26 6.74 -19.38
C SER A 134 3.09 5.62 -18.78
N GLY A 135 4.41 5.81 -18.65
CA GLY A 135 5.30 4.84 -17.98
C GLY A 135 4.92 4.64 -16.50
N SER A 136 4.56 5.70 -15.80
CA SER A 136 4.07 5.60 -14.42
C SER A 136 2.72 4.89 -14.32
N ILE A 137 1.82 5.03 -15.29
CA ILE A 137 0.55 4.30 -15.32
C ILE A 137 0.82 2.81 -15.56
N GLY A 138 1.65 2.47 -16.54
CA GLY A 138 2.05 1.09 -16.80
C GLY A 138 2.71 0.44 -15.57
N GLY A 139 3.62 1.15 -14.92
CA GLY A 139 4.24 0.68 -13.67
C GLY A 139 3.26 0.49 -12.51
N GLN A 140 2.20 1.31 -12.41
CA GLN A 140 1.15 1.13 -11.41
C GLN A 140 0.31 -0.13 -11.70
N MET A 141 -0.01 -0.40 -12.96
CA MET A 141 -0.72 -1.63 -13.34
C MET A 141 0.10 -2.87 -13.03
N HIS A 142 1.38 -2.87 -13.38
CA HIS A 142 2.29 -3.96 -13.04
C HIS A 142 2.38 -4.20 -11.52
N LEU A 143 2.50 -3.12 -10.73
CA LEU A 143 2.48 -3.23 -9.26
C LEU A 143 1.15 -3.81 -8.74
N TRP A 144 0.03 -3.47 -9.35
CA TRP A 144 -1.29 -3.96 -8.94
C TRP A 144 -1.45 -5.47 -9.20
N GLU A 145 -1.02 -5.93 -10.38
CA GLU A 145 -0.98 -7.34 -10.75
C GLU A 145 -0.06 -8.13 -9.81
N TRP A 146 1.17 -7.67 -9.66
CA TRP A 146 2.15 -8.25 -8.73
C TRP A 146 1.58 -8.34 -7.31
N ARG A 147 1.04 -7.23 -6.78
CA ARG A 147 0.47 -7.18 -5.43
C ARG A 147 -0.62 -8.23 -5.27
N HIS A 148 -1.48 -8.40 -6.27
CA HIS A 148 -2.58 -9.34 -6.20
C HIS A 148 -2.10 -10.81 -6.14
N GLU A 149 -1.10 -11.16 -6.93
CA GLU A 149 -0.48 -12.49 -6.93
C GLU A 149 0.30 -12.77 -5.64
N GLU A 150 1.16 -11.83 -5.25
CA GLU A 150 2.00 -11.97 -4.07
C GLU A 150 1.13 -12.02 -2.80
N TYR A 151 0.05 -11.26 -2.76
CA TYR A 151 -0.91 -11.31 -1.66
C TYR A 151 -1.54 -12.69 -1.54
N ARG A 152 -2.04 -13.26 -2.65
CA ARG A 152 -2.61 -14.62 -2.65
C ARG A 152 -1.61 -15.65 -2.14
N ARG A 153 -0.35 -15.54 -2.54
CA ARG A 153 0.73 -16.43 -2.12
C ARG A 153 1.00 -16.35 -0.61
N LEU A 154 1.03 -15.15 -0.04
CA LEU A 154 1.27 -14.96 1.40
C LEU A 154 0.04 -15.31 2.24
N ALA A 155 -1.15 -14.94 1.77
CA ALA A 155 -2.40 -15.15 2.48
C ALA A 155 -2.81 -16.63 2.60
N SER A 156 -2.30 -17.50 1.72
CA SER A 156 -2.62 -18.94 1.72
C SER A 156 -2.25 -19.69 3.00
N ARG A 157 -1.39 -19.10 3.86
CA ARG A 157 -1.05 -19.65 5.18
C ARG A 157 -2.13 -19.44 6.25
N PHE A 158 -3.08 -18.55 6.00
CA PHE A 158 -4.10 -18.16 6.98
C PHE A 158 -5.47 -18.66 6.54
N ASP A 159 -6.41 -18.70 7.50
CA ASP A 159 -7.80 -18.95 7.20
C ASP A 159 -8.33 -17.86 6.23
N PRO A 160 -8.97 -18.24 5.10
CA PRO A 160 -9.42 -17.30 4.08
C PRO A 160 -10.41 -16.23 4.55
N GLN A 161 -11.08 -16.44 5.70
CA GLN A 161 -12.05 -15.53 6.31
C GLN A 161 -11.52 -14.83 7.56
N ALA A 162 -10.25 -15.03 7.92
CA ALA A 162 -9.71 -14.47 9.15
C ALA A 162 -9.42 -12.97 9.08
N ASP A 163 -9.48 -12.36 10.26
CA ASP A 163 -8.73 -11.18 10.62
C ASP A 163 -7.46 -11.61 11.34
N VAL A 164 -6.30 -11.37 10.73
CA VAL A 164 -5.01 -11.73 11.32
C VAL A 164 -4.39 -10.48 11.94
N PRO A 165 -4.07 -10.46 13.25
CA PRO A 165 -3.39 -9.31 13.85
C PRO A 165 -2.15 -8.93 13.04
N LEU A 166 -1.96 -7.65 12.75
CA LEU A 166 -0.85 -7.18 11.92
C LEU A 166 0.52 -7.65 12.45
N ARG A 167 0.67 -7.68 13.79
CA ARG A 167 1.86 -8.23 14.45
C ARG A 167 2.10 -9.71 14.09
N VAL A 168 1.05 -10.52 14.02
CA VAL A 168 1.13 -11.96 13.70
C VAL A 168 1.48 -12.13 12.23
N TRP A 169 0.84 -11.35 11.35
CA TRP A 169 1.21 -11.30 9.93
C TRP A 169 2.70 -10.97 9.74
N GLN A 170 3.21 -9.99 10.48
CA GLN A 170 4.62 -9.57 10.42
C GLN A 170 5.59 -10.54 11.10
N GLN A 171 5.13 -11.34 12.06
CA GLN A 171 5.94 -12.42 12.64
C GLN A 171 6.10 -13.57 11.64
N GLU A 172 5.03 -13.95 10.95
CA GLU A 172 5.08 -14.97 9.88
C GLU A 172 5.89 -14.46 8.67
N TYR A 173 5.73 -13.17 8.35
CA TYR A 173 6.41 -12.53 7.24
C TYR A 173 7.18 -11.29 7.70
N PRO A 174 8.39 -11.46 8.29
CA PRO A 174 9.18 -10.33 8.75
C PRO A 174 9.56 -9.38 7.60
N PRO A 175 9.30 -8.07 7.73
CA PRO A 175 9.84 -7.09 6.81
C PRO A 175 11.35 -6.93 7.03
N SER A 176 12.12 -7.12 5.96
CA SER A 176 13.57 -6.91 5.97
C SER A 176 14.03 -6.44 4.59
N LEU A 177 15.26 -5.92 4.51
CA LEU A 177 15.87 -5.56 3.23
C LEU A 177 16.00 -6.79 2.32
N ASP A 178 16.33 -7.95 2.87
CA ASP A 178 16.38 -9.22 2.13
C ASP A 178 15.03 -9.63 1.56
N ALA A 179 13.97 -9.54 2.36
CA ALA A 179 12.61 -9.83 1.89
C ALA A 179 12.16 -8.85 0.79
N SER A 180 12.58 -7.58 0.88
CA SER A 180 12.33 -6.59 -0.16
C SER A 180 13.06 -6.93 -1.46
N TRP A 181 14.33 -7.32 -1.39
CA TRP A 181 15.08 -7.77 -2.57
C TRP A 181 14.46 -9.02 -3.21
N ASP A 182 14.07 -10.02 -2.41
CA ASP A 182 13.36 -11.20 -2.90
C ASP A 182 12.07 -10.83 -3.65
N ALA A 183 11.25 -9.95 -3.06
CA ALA A 183 10.02 -9.49 -3.70
C ALA A 183 10.30 -8.79 -5.02
N PHE A 184 11.32 -7.91 -5.08
CA PHE A 184 11.72 -7.24 -6.33
C PHE A 184 12.24 -8.23 -7.38
N GLN A 185 13.02 -9.23 -6.98
CA GLN A 185 13.57 -10.24 -7.89
C GLN A 185 12.45 -11.09 -8.49
N ARG A 186 11.47 -11.51 -7.68
CA ARG A 186 10.32 -12.27 -8.17
C ARG A 186 9.38 -11.41 -9.03
N MET A 187 9.20 -10.13 -8.70
CA MET A 187 8.40 -9.19 -9.50
C MET A 187 9.04 -8.91 -10.87
N LEU A 188 10.35 -8.73 -10.93
CA LEU A 188 11.08 -8.44 -12.17
C LEU A 188 11.42 -9.69 -13.00
N GLY A 189 11.31 -10.89 -12.40
CA GLY A 189 11.67 -12.15 -13.02
C GLY A 189 13.13 -12.57 -12.73
N ALA A 190 13.38 -13.88 -12.77
CA ALA A 190 14.66 -14.50 -12.38
C ALA A 190 15.86 -14.07 -13.25
N ASP A 191 15.61 -13.54 -14.46
CA ASP A 191 16.65 -13.16 -15.41
C ASP A 191 17.21 -11.75 -15.19
N VAL A 192 16.71 -11.00 -14.20
CA VAL A 192 17.23 -9.68 -13.84
C VAL A 192 18.13 -9.81 -12.60
N PRO A 193 19.46 -9.83 -12.74
CA PRO A 193 20.38 -9.93 -11.61
C PRO A 193 20.37 -8.63 -10.79
N LEU A 194 19.53 -8.60 -9.76
CA LEU A 194 19.40 -7.44 -8.89
C LEU A 194 20.57 -7.30 -7.91
N ARG A 195 21.10 -8.44 -7.43
CA ARG A 195 22.29 -8.50 -6.57
C ARG A 195 23.53 -8.80 -7.42
N GLY A 196 24.55 -8.00 -7.20
CA GLY A 196 25.86 -8.03 -7.87
C GLY A 196 26.59 -6.78 -7.50
#